data_AF-A0A846BRR5-F1
#
_entry.id   AF-A0A846BRR5-F1
#
_cell.length_a   1.000
_cell.length_b   1.000
_cell.length_c   1.000
_cell.angle_alpha   90.00
_cell.angle_beta   90.00
_cell.angle_gamma   90.00
#
_symmetry.space_group_name_H-M   'P 1'
#
loop_
_entity.id
_entity.type
_entity.pdbx_description
1 polymer ?
#
loop_
_entity_poly.entity_id
_entity_poly.type
_entity_poly.pdbx_seq_one_letter_code
_entity_poly.pdbx_strand_id
1 'polypeptide(L)'
;QFKPNRVAVDSLSALERVSTEKGFREFVISLTSFIKSQKIAGLFTATTPTLLGGASVTESHISTITDSIILLRYVEMYGEMQRGITVLKMRGAMHDKDIREFNIDGKGMHIGRPFRNVTGILSGNFTYIASNEFGRMSNLFDE
;
A
#
# COMPACT_ATOMS: atom_id res chain seq x y z
N GLN A 1 16.58 8.26 -29.27
CA GLN A 1 15.81 8.65 -28.07
C GLN A 1 14.97 7.45 -27.64
N PHE A 2 15.01 7.08 -26.35
CA PHE A 2 14.25 5.94 -25.83
C PHE A 2 12.79 6.35 -25.57
N LYS A 3 11.81 5.52 -25.99
CA LYS A 3 10.36 5.81 -25.93
C LYS A 3 9.63 4.73 -25.10
N PRO A 4 9.78 4.72 -23.77
CA PRO A 4 9.24 3.64 -22.96
C PRO A 4 7.72 3.71 -22.83
N ASN A 5 7.06 2.55 -22.72
CA ASN A 5 5.64 2.48 -22.35
C ASN A 5 5.43 2.44 -20.83
N ARG A 6 6.49 2.14 -20.06
CA ARG A 6 6.48 2.02 -18.60
C ARG A 6 7.74 2.61 -17.99
N VAL A 7 7.62 3.25 -16.83
CA VAL A 7 8.74 3.77 -16.03
C VAL A 7 8.54 3.30 -14.59
N ALA A 8 9.63 2.83 -13.97
CA ALA A 8 9.67 2.53 -12.55
C ALA A 8 10.73 3.42 -11.88
N VAL A 9 10.35 4.09 -10.78
CA VAL A 9 11.25 4.92 -9.98
C VAL A 9 11.35 4.32 -8.59
N ASP A 10 12.55 3.82 -8.26
CA ASP A 10 12.85 3.17 -6.99
C ASP A 10 14.03 3.87 -6.28
N SER A 11 13.84 4.69 -5.24
CA SER A 11 12.59 5.07 -4.56
C SER A 11 12.41 6.58 -4.47
N LEU A 12 11.15 7.04 -4.39
CA LEU A 12 10.84 8.44 -4.08
C LEU A 12 11.34 8.85 -2.70
N SER A 13 11.35 7.93 -1.73
CA SER A 13 11.84 8.20 -0.37
C SER A 13 13.33 8.54 -0.32
N ALA A 14 14.14 8.05 -1.26
CA ALA A 14 15.53 8.47 -1.36
C ALA A 14 15.66 9.94 -1.79
N LEU A 15 14.80 10.40 -2.70
CA LEU A 15 14.76 11.78 -3.18
C LEU A 15 14.19 12.73 -2.12
N GLU A 16 13.22 12.28 -1.35
CA GLU A 16 12.62 13.02 -0.24
C GLU A 16 13.68 13.39 0.82
N ARG A 17 14.58 12.46 1.17
CA ARG A 17 15.61 12.66 2.20
C ARG A 17 16.62 13.77 1.90
N VAL A 18 16.86 14.06 0.62
CA VAL A 18 17.87 15.04 0.17
C VAL A 18 17.26 16.36 -0.30
N SER A 19 15.94 16.50 -0.16
CA SER A 19 15.19 17.64 -0.68
C SER A 19 14.43 18.35 0.42
N THR A 20 14.05 19.61 0.19
CA THR A 20 13.01 20.25 1.01
C THR A 20 11.65 19.65 0.67
N GLU A 21 10.71 19.67 1.61
CA GLU A 21 9.36 19.15 1.41
C GLU A 21 8.67 19.77 0.18
N LYS A 22 8.78 21.10 0.04
CA LYS A 22 8.26 21.84 -1.12
C LYS A 22 8.94 21.40 -2.43
N GLY A 23 10.27 21.33 -2.46
CA GLY A 23 11.02 20.95 -3.66
C GLY A 23 10.73 19.52 -4.09
N PHE A 24 10.63 18.60 -3.13
CA PHE A 24 10.23 17.21 -3.38
C PHE A 24 8.82 17.14 -3.97
N ARG A 25 7.86 17.88 -3.41
CA ARG A 25 6.48 17.92 -3.91
C ARG A 25 6.41 18.47 -5.34
N GLU A 26 7.08 19.58 -5.62
CA GLU A 26 7.14 20.17 -6.97
C GLU A 26 7.78 19.20 -7.98
N PHE A 27 8.83 18.48 -7.57
CA PHE A 27 9.46 17.44 -8.37
C PHE A 27 8.49 16.31 -8.70
N VAL A 28 7.79 15.74 -7.70
CA VAL A 28 6.84 14.65 -7.91
C VAL A 28 5.68 15.09 -8.81
N ILE A 29 5.15 16.31 -8.65
CA ILE A 29 4.11 16.86 -9.53
C ILE A 29 4.62 16.97 -10.97
N SER A 30 5.82 17.52 -11.16
CA SER A 30 6.40 17.72 -12.49
C SER A 30 6.68 16.38 -13.18
N LEU A 31 7.27 15.42 -12.47
CA LEU A 31 7.59 14.09 -12.98
C LEU A 31 6.33 13.30 -13.36
N THR A 32 5.32 13.29 -12.47
CA THR A 32 4.06 12.60 -12.74
C THR A 32 3.28 13.24 -13.88
N SER A 33 3.26 14.58 -13.96
CA SER A 33 2.63 15.32 -15.07
C SER A 33 3.32 15.01 -16.40
N PHE A 34 4.65 14.97 -16.41
CA PHE A 34 5.42 14.59 -17.60
C PHE A 34 5.09 13.17 -18.06
N ILE A 35 5.17 12.17 -17.17
CA ILE A 35 4.86 10.77 -17.47
C ILE A 35 3.42 10.62 -18.01
N LYS A 36 2.46 11.30 -17.39
CA LYS A 36 1.06 11.31 -17.84
C LYS A 36 0.90 11.93 -19.24
N SER A 37 1.54 13.07 -19.51
CA SER A 37 1.49 13.73 -20.83
C SER A 37 2.04 12.87 -21.96
N GLN A 38 3.03 12.02 -21.65
CA GLN A 38 3.63 11.08 -22.58
C GLN A 38 2.84 9.76 -22.71
N LYS A 39 1.73 9.61 -21.98
CA LYS A 39 0.91 8.38 -21.92
C LYS A 39 1.70 7.14 -21.48
N ILE A 40 2.62 7.33 -20.54
CA ILE A 40 3.48 6.29 -19.99
C ILE A 40 2.90 5.82 -18.65
N ALA A 41 2.93 4.52 -18.38
CA ALA A 41 2.57 4.00 -17.05
C ALA A 41 3.75 4.16 -16.07
N GLY A 42 3.56 4.93 -15.00
CA GLY A 42 4.56 5.15 -13.95
C GLY A 42 4.30 4.30 -12.71
N LEU A 43 5.31 3.59 -12.23
CA LEU A 43 5.36 2.95 -10.92
C LEU A 43 6.38 3.66 -10.05
N PHE A 44 6.01 4.03 -8.83
CA PHE A 44 6.87 4.70 -7.88
C PHE A 44 6.87 3.92 -6.58
N THR A 45 8.04 3.67 -6.00
CA THR A 45 8.15 3.07 -4.67
C THR A 45 8.38 4.18 -3.63
N ALA A 46 7.77 4.01 -2.46
CA ALA A 46 7.99 4.86 -1.31
C ALA A 46 8.01 3.97 -0.06
N THR A 47 9.01 4.19 0.79
CA THR A 47 9.23 3.45 2.03
C THR A 47 8.80 4.31 3.20
N THR A 48 7.87 3.80 4.00
CA THR A 48 7.47 4.42 5.25
C THR A 48 8.58 4.26 6.30
N PRO A 49 8.89 5.30 7.10
CA PRO A 49 9.94 5.21 8.12
C PRO A 49 9.57 4.25 9.28
N THR A 50 8.29 4.01 9.51
CA THR A 50 7.79 3.08 10.53
C THR A 50 7.38 1.73 9.92
N LEU A 51 7.85 0.65 10.55
CA LEU A 51 7.52 -0.73 10.16
C LEU A 51 6.12 -1.15 10.63
N LEU A 52 5.74 -0.73 11.85
CA LEU A 52 4.51 -1.12 12.53
C LEU A 52 3.57 0.09 12.64
N GLY A 53 2.76 0.30 11.60
CA GLY A 53 1.69 1.30 11.64
C GLY A 53 2.14 2.75 11.80
N GLY A 54 1.17 3.63 12.08
CA GLY A 54 1.42 5.03 12.39
C GLY A 54 1.51 5.95 11.17
N ALA A 55 2.52 5.80 10.32
CA ALA A 55 2.71 6.73 9.21
C ALA A 55 1.79 6.40 8.04
N SER A 56 0.83 7.29 7.81
CA SER A 56 -0.14 7.17 6.72
C SER A 56 0.56 7.44 5.38
N VAL A 57 0.19 6.69 4.33
CA VAL A 57 0.53 7.08 2.94
C VAL A 57 0.09 8.53 2.65
N THR A 58 -0.87 9.05 3.43
CA THR A 58 -1.33 10.44 3.38
C THR A 58 -0.35 11.48 3.93
N GLU A 59 0.60 11.10 4.79
CA GLU A 59 1.56 12.04 5.40
C GLU A 59 2.59 12.55 4.38
N SER A 60 2.91 11.76 3.36
CA SER A 60 3.90 12.14 2.34
C SER A 60 3.39 13.13 1.28
N HIS A 61 2.14 13.61 1.36
CA HIS A 61 1.46 14.42 0.34
C HIS A 61 1.37 13.80 -1.08
N ILE A 62 2.02 12.65 -1.33
CA ILE A 62 2.06 11.91 -2.61
C ILE A 62 0.68 11.33 -2.95
N SER A 63 -0.10 10.94 -1.94
CA SER A 63 -1.43 10.30 -2.09
C SER A 63 -2.43 11.13 -2.90
N THR A 64 -2.26 12.45 -2.93
CA THR A 64 -3.12 13.38 -3.69
C THR A 64 -2.80 13.37 -5.18
N ILE A 65 -1.52 13.14 -5.52
CA ILE A 65 -0.95 13.21 -6.87
C ILE A 65 -1.13 11.86 -7.59
N THR A 66 -1.04 10.74 -6.87
CA THR A 66 -1.14 9.40 -7.46
C THR A 66 -2.58 8.97 -7.74
N ASP A 67 -2.76 8.22 -8.82
CA ASP A 67 -4.07 7.67 -9.20
C ASP A 67 -4.36 6.34 -8.53
N SER A 68 -3.32 5.53 -8.29
CA SER A 68 -3.41 4.25 -7.60
C SER A 68 -2.37 4.16 -6.48
N ILE A 69 -2.74 3.50 -5.39
CA ILE A 69 -1.88 3.28 -4.22
C ILE A 69 -1.99 1.80 -3.85
N ILE A 70 -0.85 1.10 -3.93
CA ILE A 70 -0.69 -0.27 -3.42
C ILE A 70 0.09 -0.15 -2.12
N LEU A 71 -0.48 -0.65 -1.04
CA LEU A 71 0.13 -0.66 0.28
C LEU A 71 0.65 -2.06 0.58
N LEU A 72 1.93 -2.14 0.97
CA LEU A 72 2.56 -3.34 1.51
C LEU A 72 2.79 -3.12 3.01
N ARG A 73 2.41 -4.09 3.83
CA ARG A 73 2.49 -4.02 5.30
C ARG A 73 3.00 -5.32 5.86
N TYR A 74 3.71 -5.24 6.97
CA TYR A 74 3.94 -6.40 7.82
C TYR A 74 2.73 -6.59 8.75
N VAL A 75 2.37 -7.85 8.99
CA VAL A 75 1.29 -8.27 9.88
C VAL A 75 1.86 -9.33 10.80
N GLU A 76 1.91 -9.05 12.10
CA GLU A 76 2.32 -10.05 13.09
C GLU A 76 1.11 -10.95 13.41
N MET A 77 1.25 -12.26 13.18
CA MET A 77 0.25 -13.26 13.54
C MET A 77 0.91 -14.46 14.18
N TYR A 78 0.45 -14.84 15.38
CA TYR A 78 0.94 -16.01 16.12
C TYR A 78 2.48 -16.04 16.31
N GLY A 79 3.11 -14.88 16.45
CA GLY A 79 4.57 -14.76 16.57
C GLY A 79 5.32 -14.86 15.24
N GLU A 80 4.61 -14.93 14.10
CA GLU A 80 5.19 -14.90 12.77
C GLU A 80 4.90 -13.57 12.07
N MET A 81 5.94 -13.02 11.43
CA MET A 81 5.83 -11.81 10.61
C MET A 81 5.37 -12.18 9.20
N GLN A 82 4.09 -12.00 8.94
CA GLN A 82 3.49 -12.15 7.62
C GLN A 82 3.50 -10.84 6.86
N ARG A 83 3.24 -10.90 5.54
CA ARG A 83 3.19 -9.72 4.67
C ARG A 83 1.80 -9.59 4.06
N GLY A 84 1.25 -8.39 4.12
CA GLY A 84 -0.04 -8.03 3.57
C GLY A 84 0.08 -7.04 2.42
N ILE A 85 -0.73 -7.25 1.38
CA ILE A 85 -0.91 -6.35 0.25
C ILE A 85 -2.36 -5.88 0.18
N THR A 86 -2.57 -4.61 -0.09
CA THR A 86 -3.90 -4.06 -0.36
C THR A 86 -3.84 -2.89 -1.32
N VAL A 87 -4.90 -2.68 -2.08
CA VAL A 87 -5.07 -1.49 -2.91
C VAL A 87 -5.82 -0.46 -2.07
N LEU A 88 -5.13 0.59 -1.63
CA LEU A 88 -5.74 1.63 -0.80
C LEU A 88 -6.59 2.61 -1.63
N LYS A 89 -6.22 2.80 -2.89
CA LYS A 89 -6.86 3.75 -3.81
C LYS A 89 -6.65 3.28 -5.24
N MET A 90 -7.69 3.39 -6.06
CA MET A 90 -7.62 3.25 -7.51
C MET A 90 -8.64 4.20 -8.14
N ARG A 91 -8.17 5.22 -8.87
CA ARG A 91 -9.05 6.13 -9.61
C ARG A 91 -9.49 5.48 -10.92
N GLY A 92 -10.78 5.58 -11.24
CA GLY A 92 -11.34 5.13 -12.51
C GLY A 92 -11.64 3.62 -12.60
N ALA A 93 -11.44 2.86 -11.52
CA ALA A 93 -11.79 1.44 -11.47
C ALA A 93 -12.16 1.00 -10.06
N MET A 94 -13.02 -0.02 -9.96
CA MET A 94 -13.23 -0.77 -8.73
C MET A 94 -11.96 -1.57 -8.41
N HIS A 95 -11.65 -1.74 -7.13
CA HIS A 95 -10.52 -2.52 -6.65
C HIS A 95 -10.96 -3.43 -5.49
N ASP A 96 -10.19 -4.50 -5.29
CA ASP A 96 -10.36 -5.37 -4.13
C ASP A 96 -10.08 -4.59 -2.83
N LYS A 97 -10.99 -4.73 -1.87
CA LYS A 97 -10.93 -4.05 -0.57
C LYS A 97 -10.30 -4.93 0.51
N ASP A 98 -10.05 -6.20 0.20
CA ASP A 98 -9.41 -7.12 1.13
C ASP A 98 -7.91 -6.76 1.30
N ILE A 99 -7.40 -6.98 2.52
CA ILE A 99 -5.95 -7.07 2.76
C ILE A 99 -5.60 -8.55 2.61
N ARG A 100 -4.75 -8.87 1.64
CA ARG A 100 -4.35 -10.25 1.31
C ARG A 100 -2.95 -10.53 1.77
N GLU A 101 -2.71 -11.75 2.25
CA GLU A 101 -1.37 -12.25 2.47
C GLU A 101 -0.60 -12.32 1.14
N PHE A 102 0.69 -12.04 1.14
CA PHE A 102 1.55 -12.38 0.01
C PHE A 102 2.89 -12.95 0.49
N ASN A 103 3.43 -13.88 -0.29
CA ASN A 103 4.74 -14.49 -0.06
C ASN A 103 5.64 -14.28 -1.28
N ILE A 104 6.95 -14.25 -1.05
CA ILE A 104 7.95 -14.13 -2.14
C ILE A 104 8.87 -15.34 -2.04
N ASP A 105 8.94 -16.13 -3.12
CA ASP A 105 9.82 -17.28 -3.24
C ASP A 105 10.76 -17.14 -4.45
N GLY A 106 11.47 -18.21 -4.81
CA GLY A 106 12.37 -18.23 -5.97
C GLY A 106 11.69 -17.99 -7.33
N LYS A 107 10.35 -17.99 -7.40
CA LYS A 107 9.55 -17.70 -8.60
C LYS A 107 8.91 -16.31 -8.57
N GLY A 108 9.08 -15.55 -7.49
CA GLY A 108 8.56 -14.20 -7.34
C GLY A 108 7.44 -14.09 -6.31
N MET A 109 6.57 -13.10 -6.49
CA MET A 109 5.50 -12.76 -5.54
C MET A 109 4.22 -13.55 -5.81
N HIS A 110 3.64 -14.13 -4.76
CA HIS A 110 2.38 -14.88 -4.79
C HIS A 110 1.37 -14.23 -3.84
N ILE A 111 0.18 -13.87 -4.35
CA ILE A 111 -0.91 -13.30 -3.55
C ILE A 111 -1.80 -14.44 -3.05
N GLY A 112 -1.98 -14.50 -1.74
CA GLY A 112 -2.75 -15.53 -1.03
C GLY A 112 -4.14 -15.06 -0.60
N ARG A 113 -4.57 -15.61 0.54
CA ARG A 113 -5.90 -15.42 1.12
C ARG A 113 -6.02 -14.07 1.84
N PRO A 114 -7.24 -13.52 1.96
CA PRO A 114 -7.48 -12.34 2.78
C PRO A 114 -7.29 -12.63 4.28
N PHE A 115 -6.80 -11.66 5.04
CA PHE A 115 -6.84 -11.70 6.50
C PHE A 115 -8.27 -11.46 6.98
N ARG A 116 -8.95 -12.49 7.49
CA ARG A 116 -10.34 -12.38 7.98
C ARG A 116 -10.44 -12.19 9.51
N ASN A 117 -9.46 -12.68 10.27
CA ASN A 117 -9.53 -12.73 11.74
C ASN A 117 -8.61 -11.71 12.43
N VAL A 118 -8.11 -10.72 11.69
CA VAL A 118 -7.22 -9.68 12.22
C VAL A 118 -7.78 -8.31 11.87
N THR A 119 -7.91 -7.48 12.89
CA THR A 119 -8.32 -6.08 12.77
C THR A 119 -7.16 -5.17 13.14
N GLY A 120 -7.22 -3.90 12.71
CA GLY A 120 -6.18 -2.92 13.01
C GLY A 120 -4.88 -3.06 12.20
N ILE A 121 -4.89 -3.82 11.10
CA ILE A 121 -3.71 -3.97 10.23
C ILE A 121 -3.18 -2.61 9.71
N LEU A 122 -4.10 -1.70 9.37
CA LEU A 122 -3.73 -0.36 8.88
C LEU A 122 -3.26 0.57 10.00
N SER A 123 -3.80 0.44 11.22
CA SER A 123 -3.35 1.23 12.37
C SER A 123 -2.04 0.72 12.96
N GLY A 124 -1.72 -0.57 12.77
CA GLY A 124 -0.58 -1.25 13.41
C GLY A 124 -0.90 -1.76 14.82
N ASN A 125 -2.12 -1.53 15.32
CA ASN A 125 -2.61 -2.07 16.58
C ASN A 125 -3.43 -3.32 16.29
N PHE A 126 -2.78 -4.47 16.23
CA PHE A 126 -3.40 -5.73 15.80
C PHE A 126 -4.27 -6.33 16.92
N THR A 127 -5.53 -6.59 16.61
CA THR A 127 -6.41 -7.38 17.49
C THR A 127 -6.88 -8.61 16.73
N TYR A 128 -6.57 -9.78 17.30
CA TYR A 128 -7.06 -11.06 16.80
C TYR A 128 -8.47 -11.33 17.34
N ILE A 129 -9.39 -11.66 16.44
CA ILE A 129 -10.75 -12.07 16.81
C ILE A 129 -10.82 -13.59 16.65
N ALA A 130 -11.10 -14.30 17.74
CA ALA A 130 -11.27 -15.74 17.67
C ALA A 130 -12.46 -16.09 16.76
N SER A 131 -12.32 -17.12 15.93
CA SER A 131 -13.35 -17.55 14.97
C SER A 131 -14.72 -17.84 15.61
N ASN A 132 -14.74 -18.28 16.87
CA ASN A 132 -15.99 -18.48 17.63
C ASN A 132 -16.70 -17.17 17.99
N GLU A 133 -15.98 -16.06 18.13
CA GLU A 133 -16.58 -14.75 18.42
C GLU A 133 -17.17 -14.11 17.17
N PHE A 134 -16.55 -14.32 16.00
CA PHE A 134 -17.08 -13.82 14.73
C PHE A 134 -18.47 -14.40 14.43
N GLY A 135 -18.65 -15.71 14.65
CA GLY A 135 -19.96 -16.36 14.50
C GLY A 135 -20.98 -15.94 15.56
N ARG A 136 -20.54 -15.57 16.77
CA ARG A 136 -21.44 -15.02 17.81
C ARG A 136 -21.87 -13.59 17.49
N MET A 137 -20.96 -12.78 16.95
CA MET A 137 -21.23 -11.39 16.57
C MET A 137 -22.12 -11.30 15.33
N SER A 138 -21.94 -12.15 14.31
CA SER A 138 -22.86 -12.18 13.17
C SER A 138 -24.29 -12.49 13.63
N ASN A 139 -24.44 -13.47 14.53
CA ASN A 139 -25.74 -13.89 15.03
C ASN A 139 -26.43 -12.85 15.97
N LEU A 140 -25.70 -11.82 16.43
CA LEU A 140 -26.27 -10.74 17.26
C LEU A 140 -26.92 -9.63 16.42
N PHE A 141 -26.65 -9.57 15.12
CA PHE A 141 -27.19 -8.56 14.20
C PHE A 141 -28.13 -9.14 13.14
N ASP A 142 -28.43 -10.44 13.23
CA ASP A 142 -29.36 -11.17 12.35
C ASP A 142 -30.78 -11.33 12.99
N GLU A 143 -31.12 -10.51 13.99
CA GLU A 143 -32.50 -10.29 14.49
C GLU A 143 -33.06 -8.95 13.98
#